data_AF-A0A7Y4HZU1-F1
#
_entry.id   AF-A0A7Y4HZU1-F1
#
_cell.length_a   1.000
_cell.length_b   1.000
_cell.length_c   1.000
_cell.angle_alpha   90.00
_cell.angle_beta   90.00
_cell.angle_gamma   90.00
#
_symmetry.space_group_name_H-M   'P 1'
#
loop_
_entity.id
_entity.type
_entity.pdbx_description
1 polymer ?
#
loop_
_entity_poly.entity_id
_entity_poly.type
_entity_poly.pdbx_seq_one_letter_code
_entity_poly.pdbx_strand_id
1 'polypeptide(L)'
;MAVLAFPMQRRGVPGSADLTPRTPLSFTSKFWLLNPAVVVVFILTLTVAAGSASEADTTARYNMYFVDMGEGGSAGTTIYGWFYSLPCLILLAVMVVLASINLFLIARPALDHDRDRDVRGRTVRSRTVLMVGSGALLWHLGDILASLAGTASLRGSFGTSEGTVGVWTTFAALEPALTVASLMAVALGFASWFAGALSVIPVRQREPATASS
;
A
#
# COMPACT_ATOMS: atom_id res chain seq x y z
N MET A 1 -3.62 -11.84 4.52
CA MET A 1 -2.18 -12.15 4.74
C MET A 1 -1.96 -13.44 5.53
N ALA A 2 -2.70 -13.74 6.60
CA ALA A 2 -2.45 -14.91 7.46
C ALA A 2 -2.59 -16.29 6.75
N VAL A 3 -3.49 -16.41 5.77
CA VAL A 3 -3.77 -17.71 5.11
C VAL A 3 -2.63 -18.18 4.18
N LEU A 4 -1.77 -17.26 3.72
CA LEU A 4 -0.61 -17.60 2.87
C LEU A 4 0.59 -18.14 3.65
N ALA A 5 0.56 -18.05 5.00
CA ALA A 5 1.71 -18.32 5.86
C ALA A 5 1.74 -19.74 6.42
N PHE A 6 0.70 -20.57 6.23
CA PHE A 6 0.66 -21.91 6.82
C PHE A 6 1.48 -22.91 5.99
N PRO A 7 2.59 -23.44 6.54
CA PRO A 7 3.35 -24.49 5.88
C PRO A 7 2.59 -25.81 5.99
N MET A 8 2.25 -26.44 4.86
CA MET A 8 1.95 -27.87 4.84
C MET A 8 3.26 -28.61 5.11
N GLN A 9 3.52 -28.93 6.38
CA GLN A 9 4.69 -29.73 6.79
C GLN A 9 4.52 -31.17 6.29
N ARG A 10 5.20 -31.53 5.19
CA ARG A 10 5.55 -32.93 4.94
C ARG A 10 6.79 -33.24 5.80
N ARG A 11 6.64 -34.16 6.76
CA ARG A 11 7.77 -34.72 7.53
C ARG A 11 8.76 -35.35 6.55
N GLY A 12 10.01 -34.87 6.55
CA GLY A 12 11.12 -35.38 5.74
C GLY A 12 12.42 -35.49 6.55
N VAL A 13 13.16 -36.57 6.28
CA VAL A 13 14.32 -37.22 6.93
C VAL A 13 15.57 -36.31 7.12
N PRO A 14 16.53 -36.62 8.02
CA PRO A 14 17.61 -35.70 8.43
C PRO A 14 18.56 -35.33 7.28
N GLY A 15 18.77 -34.01 7.07
CA GLY A 15 19.59 -33.45 5.99
C GLY A 15 20.82 -32.68 6.48
N SER A 16 21.90 -32.79 5.70
CA SER A 16 23.23 -32.18 5.84
C SER A 16 23.22 -30.67 6.14
N ALA A 17 24.17 -30.24 6.99
CA ALA A 17 24.30 -28.85 7.45
C ALA A 17 24.99 -27.96 6.39
N ASP A 18 24.21 -27.11 5.72
CA ASP A 18 24.70 -26.03 4.86
C ASP A 18 24.79 -24.72 5.67
N LEU A 19 26.01 -24.17 5.79
CA LEU A 19 26.38 -22.99 6.60
C LEU A 19 26.21 -21.65 5.87
N THR A 20 25.49 -21.60 4.74
CA THR A 20 25.24 -20.31 4.06
C THR A 20 24.31 -19.42 4.91
N PRO A 21 24.68 -18.15 5.23
CA PRO A 21 23.84 -17.27 6.04
C PRO A 21 22.48 -16.99 5.38
N ARG A 22 21.40 -17.52 5.98
CA ARG A 22 20.03 -17.40 5.45
C ARG A 22 19.34 -16.16 5.98
N THR A 23 19.53 -15.04 5.31
CA THR A 23 18.77 -13.81 5.61
C THR A 23 17.54 -13.73 4.70
N PRO A 24 16.41 -13.14 5.13
CA PRO A 24 15.22 -12.93 4.29
C PRO A 24 15.51 -12.12 3.02
N LEU A 25 16.62 -11.37 3.01
CA LEU A 25 17.17 -10.66 1.86
C LEU A 25 17.82 -11.58 0.81
N SER A 26 18.16 -12.82 1.14
CA SER A 26 18.73 -13.78 0.17
C SER A 26 17.70 -14.28 -0.84
N PHE A 27 16.42 -14.32 -0.47
CA PHE A 27 15.33 -14.81 -1.31
C PHE A 27 14.54 -13.69 -1.99
N THR A 28 14.89 -12.43 -1.72
CA THR A 28 14.18 -11.24 -2.20
C THR A 28 15.18 -10.21 -2.69
N SER A 29 15.12 -9.81 -3.97
CA SER A 29 16.00 -8.75 -4.47
C SER A 29 15.71 -7.43 -3.75
N LYS A 30 16.74 -6.64 -3.42
CA LYS A 30 16.61 -5.33 -2.77
C LYS A 30 15.63 -4.38 -3.48
N PHE A 31 15.53 -4.47 -4.81
CA PHE A 31 14.59 -3.66 -5.60
C PHE A 31 13.11 -3.95 -5.30
N TRP A 32 12.76 -5.18 -4.91
CA TRP A 32 11.40 -5.55 -4.54
C TRP A 32 10.98 -5.00 -3.17
N LEU A 33 11.95 -4.70 -2.30
CA LEU A 33 11.71 -4.04 -1.01
C LEU A 33 11.70 -2.52 -1.14
N LEU A 34 12.44 -1.98 -2.11
CA LEU A 34 12.51 -0.54 -2.32
C LEU A 34 11.15 0.06 -2.69
N ASN A 35 10.39 -0.61 -3.57
CA ASN A 35 9.09 -0.12 -4.02
C ASN A 35 8.09 0.11 -2.85
N PRO A 36 7.73 -0.89 -2.02
CA PRO A 36 6.84 -0.66 -0.88
C PRO A 36 7.42 0.34 0.13
N ALA A 37 8.75 0.38 0.32
CA ALA A 37 9.38 1.35 1.22
C ALA A 37 9.18 2.81 0.74
N VAL A 38 9.37 3.06 -0.56
CA VAL A 38 9.12 4.37 -1.16
C VAL A 38 7.66 4.77 -1.00
N VAL A 39 6.72 3.87 -1.29
CA VAL A 39 5.28 4.15 -1.13
C VAL A 39 4.92 4.48 0.32
N VAL A 40 5.47 3.76 1.30
CA VAL A 40 5.29 4.08 2.72
C VAL A 40 5.79 5.47 3.06
N VAL A 41 6.98 5.86 2.58
CA VAL A 41 7.52 7.21 2.81
C VAL A 41 6.57 8.27 2.24
N PHE A 42 6.07 8.10 1.02
CA PHE A 42 5.09 9.02 0.44
C PHE A 42 3.80 9.12 1.26
N ILE A 43 3.25 7.98 1.70
CA ILE A 43 2.05 7.95 2.56
C ILE A 43 2.31 8.74 3.85
N LEU A 44 3.45 8.54 4.50
CA LEU A 44 3.80 9.25 5.74
C LEU A 44 3.94 10.76 5.50
N THR A 45 4.64 11.17 4.45
CA THR A 45 4.80 12.60 4.10
C THR A 45 3.46 13.27 3.84
N LEU A 46 2.59 12.66 3.02
CA LEU A 46 1.27 13.21 2.72
C LEU A 46 0.37 13.21 3.95
N THR A 47 0.45 12.18 4.78
CA THR A 47 -0.31 12.09 6.03
C THR A 47 0.07 13.21 6.99
N VAL A 48 1.37 13.47 7.17
CA VAL A 48 1.83 14.56 8.04
C VAL A 48 1.42 15.91 7.47
N ALA A 49 1.56 16.13 6.16
CA ALA A 49 1.15 17.38 5.51
C ALA A 49 -0.36 17.64 5.64
N ALA A 50 -1.19 16.64 5.31
CA ALA A 50 -2.64 16.73 5.41
C ALA A 50 -3.10 16.86 6.87
N GLY A 51 -2.48 16.12 7.79
CA GLY A 51 -2.73 16.23 9.23
C GLY A 51 -2.40 17.62 9.77
N SER A 52 -1.26 18.21 9.38
CA SER A 52 -0.90 19.56 9.79
C SER A 52 -1.83 20.65 9.24
N ALA A 53 -2.44 20.41 8.08
CA ALA A 53 -3.41 21.32 7.47
C ALA A 53 -4.83 21.10 7.98
N SER A 54 -5.08 20.04 8.76
CA SER A 54 -6.42 19.72 9.24
C SER A 54 -6.80 20.55 10.47
N GLU A 55 -8.04 21.01 10.49
CA GLU A 55 -8.66 21.76 11.56
C GLU A 55 -9.76 20.93 12.24
N ALA A 56 -10.06 21.29 13.49
CA ALA A 56 -11.08 20.62 14.29
C ALA A 56 -12.49 21.03 13.83
N ASP A 57 -13.32 20.05 13.52
CA ASP A 57 -14.77 20.21 13.35
C ASP A 57 -15.46 20.53 14.70
N THR A 58 -16.75 20.88 14.65
CA THR A 58 -17.69 21.05 15.78
C THR A 58 -17.64 19.94 16.81
N THR A 59 -17.22 18.74 16.42
CA THR A 59 -17.05 17.57 17.30
C THR A 59 -15.60 17.34 17.78
N ALA A 60 -14.72 18.34 17.64
CA ALA A 60 -13.28 18.30 17.91
C ALA A 60 -12.50 17.25 17.07
N ARG A 61 -13.04 16.88 15.90
CA ARG A 61 -12.38 15.95 14.97
C ARG A 61 -11.53 16.72 13.98
N TYR A 62 -10.22 16.42 13.94
CA TYR A 62 -9.29 17.03 12.99
C TYR A 62 -9.43 16.39 11.60
N ASN A 63 -10.48 16.77 10.87
CA ASN A 63 -10.82 16.24 9.55
C ASN A 63 -11.32 17.29 8.54
N MET A 64 -11.31 18.57 8.90
CA MET A 64 -11.77 19.65 8.02
C MET A 64 -10.58 20.47 7.53
N TYR A 65 -10.72 21.04 6.34
CA TYR A 65 -9.84 22.05 5.79
C TYR A 65 -10.69 23.27 5.45
N PHE A 66 -10.36 24.42 6.01
CA PHE A 66 -11.09 25.66 5.77
C PHE A 66 -10.26 26.63 4.93
N VAL A 67 -10.95 27.36 4.05
CA VAL A 67 -10.40 28.50 3.34
C VAL A 67 -11.17 29.73 3.80
N ASP A 68 -10.44 30.71 4.30
CA ASP A 68 -10.97 32.01 4.69
C ASP A 68 -11.39 32.80 3.44
N MET A 69 -12.65 33.21 3.36
CA MET A 69 -13.17 34.08 2.31
C MET A 69 -13.33 35.54 2.78
N GLY A 70 -12.72 35.91 3.90
CA GLY A 70 -12.85 37.25 4.49
C GLY A 70 -14.21 37.48 5.13
N GLU A 71 -14.79 38.67 4.95
CA GLU A 71 -16.07 39.06 5.55
C GLU A 71 -17.27 38.17 5.11
N GLY A 72 -17.10 37.37 4.06
CA GLY A 72 -18.10 36.44 3.54
C GLY A 72 -18.18 35.07 4.24
N GLY A 73 -17.31 34.79 5.22
CA GLY A 73 -17.26 33.51 5.95
C GLY A 73 -16.16 32.57 5.47
N SER A 74 -16.21 31.30 5.87
CA SER A 74 -15.24 30.27 5.46
C SER A 74 -15.90 29.15 4.67
N ALA A 75 -15.21 28.61 3.66
CA ALA A 75 -15.59 27.32 3.06
C ALA A 75 -14.75 26.21 3.65
N GLY A 76 -15.43 25.17 4.11
CA GLY A 76 -14.79 23.94 4.58
C GLY A 76 -14.99 22.78 3.61
N THR A 77 -14.02 21.88 3.55
CA THR A 77 -14.17 20.54 2.98
C THR A 77 -13.54 19.51 3.90
N THR A 78 -13.97 18.26 3.78
CA THR A 78 -13.32 17.15 4.47
C THR A 78 -11.98 16.81 3.83
N ILE A 79 -10.94 16.68 4.64
CA ILE A 79 -9.59 16.29 4.22
C ILE A 79 -9.15 15.03 4.99
N TYR A 80 -8.16 14.33 4.45
CA TYR A 80 -7.43 13.25 5.14
C TYR A 80 -6.57 13.77 6.32
N GLY A 81 -7.23 14.35 7.33
CA GLY A 81 -6.63 14.90 8.54
C GLY A 81 -6.30 13.85 9.60
N TRP A 82 -5.87 14.30 10.79
CA TRP A 82 -5.44 13.41 11.89
C TRP A 82 -6.50 12.38 12.32
N PHE A 83 -7.79 12.74 12.25
CA PHE A 83 -8.87 11.83 12.63
C PHE A 83 -8.93 10.59 11.73
N TYR A 84 -8.72 10.75 10.42
CA TYR A 84 -8.72 9.64 9.47
C TYR A 84 -7.35 8.96 9.37
N SER A 85 -6.27 9.72 9.53
CA SER A 85 -4.93 9.19 9.33
C SER A 85 -4.44 8.30 10.47
N LEU A 86 -4.80 8.58 11.73
CA LEU A 86 -4.35 7.78 12.88
C LEU A 86 -4.77 6.29 12.78
N PRO A 87 -6.05 5.94 12.57
CA PRO A 87 -6.44 4.54 12.37
C PRO A 87 -5.72 3.88 11.18
N CYS A 88 -5.57 4.62 10.08
CA CYS A 88 -4.89 4.12 8.88
C CYS A 88 -3.40 3.86 9.13
N LEU A 89 -2.70 4.73 9.89
CA LEU A 89 -1.30 4.52 10.28
C LEU A 89 -1.13 3.30 11.19
N ILE A 90 -2.07 3.04 12.09
CA ILE A 90 -2.07 1.82 12.92
C ILE A 90 -2.21 0.58 12.03
N LEU A 91 -3.18 0.58 11.12
CA LEU A 91 -3.39 -0.53 10.19
C LEU A 91 -2.18 -0.73 9.26
N LEU A 92 -1.56 0.35 8.81
CA LEU A 92 -0.34 0.34 8.02
C LEU A 92 0.82 -0.32 8.80
N ALA A 93 1.02 0.07 10.06
CA ALA A 93 2.04 -0.51 10.92
C ALA A 93 1.80 -2.01 11.14
N VAL A 94 0.56 -2.41 11.43
CA VAL A 94 0.18 -3.83 11.57
C VAL A 94 0.46 -4.60 10.28
N MET A 95 0.11 -4.05 9.12
CA MET A 95 0.36 -4.68 7.83
C MET A 95 1.86 -4.87 7.57
N VAL A 96 2.69 -3.86 7.84
CA VAL A 96 4.16 -3.94 7.69
C VAL A 96 4.74 -5.00 8.61
N VAL A 97 4.27 -5.08 9.86
CA VAL A 97 4.68 -6.12 10.82
C VAL A 97 4.31 -7.50 10.32
N LEU A 98 3.06 -7.71 9.87
CA LEU A 98 2.61 -8.99 9.35
C LEU A 98 3.35 -9.42 8.08
N ALA A 99 3.63 -8.49 7.16
CA ALA A 99 4.43 -8.76 5.98
C ALA A 99 5.86 -9.18 6.35
N SER A 100 6.47 -8.49 7.32
CA SER A 100 7.82 -8.78 7.81
C SER A 100 7.89 -10.16 8.49
N ILE A 101 6.91 -10.47 9.34
CA ILE A 101 6.78 -11.80 9.99
C ILE A 101 6.64 -12.88 8.92
N ASN A 102 5.80 -12.67 7.90
CA ASN A 102 5.60 -13.66 6.84
C ASN A 102 6.89 -13.92 6.04
N LEU A 103 7.61 -12.86 5.64
CA LEU A 103 8.91 -12.99 4.97
C LEU A 103 9.93 -13.73 5.85
N PHE A 104 9.94 -13.46 7.15
CA PHE A 104 10.80 -14.13 8.11
C PHE A 104 10.47 -15.63 8.26
N LEU A 105 9.18 -15.97 8.33
CA LEU A 105 8.71 -17.36 8.40
C LEU A 105 9.01 -18.13 7.11
N ILE A 106 8.96 -17.49 5.94
CA ILE A 106 9.34 -18.11 4.66
C ILE A 106 10.85 -18.42 4.63
N ALA A 107 11.69 -17.56 5.21
CA ALA A 107 13.14 -17.73 5.19
C ALA A 107 13.67 -18.79 6.17
N ARG A 108 12.95 -19.06 7.28
CA ARG A 108 13.45 -19.86 8.42
C ARG A 108 13.62 -21.37 8.21
N PRO A 109 12.71 -22.12 7.56
CA PRO A 109 12.80 -23.58 7.52
C PRO A 109 14.06 -24.10 6.81
N ALA A 110 14.54 -25.28 7.21
CA ALA A 110 15.61 -26.00 6.49
C ALA A 110 15.21 -26.22 5.02
N LEU A 111 16.20 -26.24 4.11
CA LEU A 111 15.90 -26.45 2.69
C LEU A 111 15.53 -27.91 2.50
N ASP A 112 14.52 -28.18 1.67
CA ASP A 112 14.13 -29.55 1.30
C ASP A 112 15.24 -30.23 0.48
N HIS A 113 15.16 -31.55 0.32
CA HIS A 113 16.11 -32.36 -0.44
C HIS A 113 16.27 -31.87 -1.89
N ASP A 114 15.17 -31.37 -2.47
CA ASP A 114 15.15 -30.66 -3.75
C ASP A 114 15.30 -29.15 -3.51
N ARG A 115 16.56 -28.73 -3.37
CA ARG A 115 16.96 -27.34 -3.08
C ARG A 115 16.38 -26.35 -4.09
N ASP A 116 16.46 -26.65 -5.38
CA ASP A 116 16.06 -25.73 -6.44
C ASP A 116 14.54 -25.50 -6.44
N ARG A 117 13.77 -26.57 -6.19
CA ARG A 117 12.31 -26.48 -6.07
C ARG A 117 11.89 -25.68 -4.84
N ASP A 118 12.53 -25.89 -3.69
CA ASP A 118 12.22 -25.16 -2.46
C ASP A 118 12.58 -23.66 -2.59
N VAL A 119 13.77 -23.34 -3.12
CA VAL A 119 14.18 -21.95 -3.37
C VAL A 119 13.17 -21.24 -4.28
N ARG A 120 12.77 -21.88 -5.40
CA ARG A 120 11.79 -21.30 -6.33
C ARG A 120 10.43 -21.07 -5.65
N GLY A 121 9.98 -22.02 -4.83
CA GLY A 121 8.74 -21.90 -4.06
C GLY A 121 8.77 -20.73 -3.07
N ARG A 122 9.88 -20.57 -2.33
CA ARG A 122 10.08 -19.46 -1.38
C ARG A 122 10.15 -18.11 -2.08
N THR A 123 10.84 -18.01 -3.22
CA THR A 123 10.89 -16.76 -4.02
C THR A 123 9.51 -16.34 -4.50
N VAL A 124 8.69 -17.27 -5.02
CA VAL A 124 7.32 -16.96 -5.48
C VAL A 124 6.45 -16.51 -4.30
N ARG A 125 6.53 -17.17 -3.15
CA ARG A 125 5.78 -16.77 -1.94
C ARG A 125 6.18 -15.38 -1.45
N SER A 126 7.48 -15.11 -1.31
CA SER A 126 7.98 -13.79 -0.90
C SER A 126 7.53 -12.69 -1.88
N ARG A 127 7.60 -12.95 -3.19
CA ARG A 127 7.15 -12.01 -4.22
C ARG A 127 5.65 -11.76 -4.14
N THR A 128 4.85 -12.79 -3.87
CA THR A 128 3.39 -12.66 -3.70
C THR A 128 3.06 -11.78 -2.50
N VAL A 129 3.74 -11.97 -1.36
CA VAL A 129 3.55 -11.14 -0.16
C VAL A 129 3.86 -9.67 -0.45
N LEU A 130 4.96 -9.42 -1.16
CA LEU A 130 5.34 -8.05 -1.54
C LEU A 130 4.38 -7.44 -2.55
N MET A 131 3.92 -8.18 -3.56
CA MET A 131 2.93 -7.70 -4.53
C MET A 131 1.61 -7.34 -3.85
N VAL A 132 1.10 -8.20 -2.98
CA VAL A 132 -0.15 -7.95 -2.25
C VAL A 132 0.01 -6.77 -1.29
N GLY A 133 1.13 -6.70 -0.57
CA GLY A 133 1.44 -5.58 0.34
C GLY A 133 1.59 -4.25 -0.39
N SER A 134 2.39 -4.21 -1.45
CA SER A 134 2.52 -3.05 -2.34
C SER A 134 1.19 -2.65 -2.98
N GLY A 135 0.36 -3.62 -3.35
CA GLY A 135 -0.97 -3.36 -3.90
C GLY A 135 -1.88 -2.62 -2.92
N ALA A 136 -1.92 -3.07 -1.67
CA ALA A 136 -2.68 -2.41 -0.61
C ALA A 136 -2.13 -1.00 -0.27
N LEU A 137 -0.80 -0.84 -0.25
CA LEU A 137 -0.15 0.47 -0.07
C LEU A 137 -0.52 1.46 -1.18
N LEU A 138 -0.46 1.01 -2.44
CA LEU A 138 -0.77 1.83 -3.60
C LEU A 138 -2.24 2.24 -3.65
N TRP A 139 -3.16 1.33 -3.29
CA TRP A 139 -4.56 1.68 -3.12
C TRP A 139 -4.71 2.78 -2.06
N HIS A 140 -4.16 2.57 -0.85
CA HIS A 140 -4.26 3.56 0.21
C HIS A 140 -3.67 4.92 -0.18
N LEU A 141 -2.52 4.93 -0.88
CA LEU A 141 -1.94 6.16 -1.44
C LEU A 141 -2.91 6.83 -2.43
N GLY A 142 -3.58 6.04 -3.28
CA GLY A 142 -4.62 6.51 -4.18
C GLY A 142 -5.78 7.21 -3.47
N ASP A 143 -6.26 6.67 -2.35
CA ASP A 143 -7.33 7.29 -1.54
C ASP A 143 -6.87 8.62 -0.93
N ILE A 144 -5.63 8.69 -0.42
CA ILE A 144 -5.05 9.94 0.12
C ILE A 144 -4.97 11.00 -0.99
N LEU A 145 -4.44 10.63 -2.16
CA LEU A 145 -4.32 11.54 -3.31
C LEU A 145 -5.69 12.01 -3.82
N ALA A 146 -6.71 11.14 -3.82
CA ALA A 146 -8.07 11.52 -4.18
C ALA A 146 -8.66 12.53 -3.18
N SER A 147 -8.46 12.32 -1.87
CA SER A 147 -8.89 13.26 -0.84
C SER A 147 -8.21 14.63 -0.99
N LEU A 148 -6.90 14.64 -1.28
CA LEU A 148 -6.15 15.88 -1.54
C LEU A 148 -6.60 16.57 -2.84
N ALA A 149 -6.91 15.81 -3.90
CA ALA A 149 -7.48 16.36 -5.13
C ALA A 149 -8.85 17.01 -4.87
N GLY A 150 -9.71 16.35 -4.09
CA GLY A 150 -10.99 16.91 -3.65
C GLY A 150 -10.79 18.21 -2.86
N THR A 151 -9.77 18.26 -1.99
CA THR A 151 -9.42 19.48 -1.25
C THR A 151 -8.93 20.57 -2.21
N ALA A 152 -8.04 20.25 -3.15
CA ALA A 152 -7.52 21.19 -4.15
C ALA A 152 -8.65 21.80 -5.01
N SER A 153 -9.67 21.00 -5.32
CA SER A 153 -10.81 21.41 -6.13
C SER A 153 -11.79 22.37 -5.45
N LEU A 154 -11.59 22.67 -4.15
CA LEU A 154 -12.46 23.57 -3.40
C LEU A 154 -12.43 24.98 -4.02
N ARG A 155 -13.61 25.43 -4.44
CA ARG A 155 -13.88 26.74 -5.03
C ARG A 155 -15.05 27.36 -4.29
N GLY A 156 -14.92 28.63 -3.94
CA GLY A 156 -15.96 29.43 -3.30
C GLY A 156 -16.14 30.76 -4.02
N SER A 157 -17.26 31.41 -3.79
CA SER A 157 -17.48 32.78 -4.24
C SER A 157 -18.40 33.51 -3.29
N PHE A 158 -18.14 34.79 -3.06
CA PHE A 158 -19.00 35.65 -2.26
C PHE A 158 -19.27 36.97 -2.98
N GLY A 159 -20.41 37.58 -2.68
CA GLY A 159 -20.80 38.87 -3.24
C GLY A 159 -20.25 40.03 -2.41
N THR A 160 -19.72 41.04 -3.08
CA THR A 160 -19.34 42.34 -2.50
C THR A 160 -20.16 43.45 -3.17
N SER A 161 -20.06 44.68 -2.64
CA SER A 161 -20.64 45.87 -3.27
C SER A 161 -20.10 46.17 -4.67
N GLU A 162 -18.96 45.58 -5.03
CA GLU A 162 -18.24 45.81 -6.29
C GLU A 162 -18.38 44.64 -7.28
N GLY A 163 -18.90 43.49 -6.84
CA GLY A 163 -19.14 42.31 -7.68
C GLY A 163 -18.97 40.98 -6.95
N THR A 164 -18.95 39.87 -7.68
CA THR A 164 -18.68 38.54 -7.11
C THR A 164 -17.18 38.25 -7.12
N VAL A 165 -16.60 37.95 -5.96
CA VAL A 165 -15.20 37.56 -5.82
C VAL A 165 -15.11 36.05 -5.65
N GLY A 166 -14.26 35.40 -6.45
CA GLY A 166 -13.97 33.97 -6.34
C GLY A 166 -12.77 33.69 -5.42
N VAL A 167 -12.85 32.60 -4.66
CA VAL A 167 -11.79 32.11 -3.78
C VAL A 167 -11.50 30.65 -4.12
N TRP A 168 -10.23 30.28 -4.12
CA TRP A 168 -9.78 28.91 -4.37
C TRP A 168 -8.63 28.55 -3.43
N THR A 169 -8.34 27.26 -3.30
CA THR A 169 -7.19 26.80 -2.51
C THR A 169 -5.88 27.25 -3.13
N THR A 170 -4.86 27.50 -2.30
CA THR A 170 -3.52 27.90 -2.76
C THR A 170 -2.85 26.87 -3.67
N PHE A 171 -3.35 25.64 -3.68
CA PHE A 171 -2.83 24.52 -4.45
C PHE A 171 -3.84 23.97 -5.47
N ALA A 172 -4.87 24.74 -5.86
CA ALA A 172 -5.90 24.33 -6.81
C ALA A 172 -5.32 23.84 -8.16
N ALA A 173 -4.21 24.42 -8.60
CA ALA A 173 -3.52 24.01 -9.83
C ALA A 173 -3.01 22.55 -9.81
N LEU A 174 -2.85 21.94 -8.62
CA LEU A 174 -2.43 20.55 -8.46
C LEU A 174 -3.59 19.55 -8.60
N GLU A 175 -4.84 20.01 -8.61
CA GLU A 175 -6.03 19.15 -8.71
C GLU A 175 -5.88 18.08 -9.82
N PRO A 176 -5.59 18.43 -11.09
CA PRO A 176 -5.54 17.42 -12.16
C PRO A 176 -4.41 16.41 -11.96
N ALA A 177 -3.25 16.87 -11.47
CA ALA A 177 -2.10 16.01 -11.23
C ALA A 177 -2.39 15.01 -10.11
N LEU A 178 -3.04 15.45 -9.02
CA LEU A 178 -3.43 14.61 -7.89
C LEU A 178 -4.48 13.58 -8.32
N THR A 179 -5.46 13.96 -9.14
CA THR A 179 -6.47 13.04 -9.69
C THR A 179 -5.84 11.96 -10.55
N VAL A 180 -4.96 12.33 -11.49
CA VAL A 180 -4.28 11.34 -12.35
C VAL A 180 -3.38 10.43 -11.51
N ALA A 181 -2.61 10.99 -10.58
CA ALA A 181 -1.76 10.20 -9.69
C ALA A 181 -2.56 9.22 -8.82
N SER A 182 -3.72 9.64 -8.32
CA SER A 182 -4.65 8.78 -7.59
C SER A 182 -5.12 7.61 -8.44
N LEU A 183 -5.62 7.86 -9.66
CA LEU A 183 -6.07 6.82 -10.58
C LEU A 183 -4.95 5.84 -10.94
N MET A 184 -3.74 6.35 -11.19
CA MET A 184 -2.57 5.51 -11.46
C MET A 184 -2.21 4.64 -10.26
N ALA A 185 -2.21 5.19 -9.05
CA ALA A 185 -1.91 4.46 -7.83
C ALA A 185 -2.94 3.34 -7.59
N VAL A 186 -4.23 3.62 -7.73
CA VAL A 186 -5.30 2.62 -7.63
C VAL A 186 -5.16 1.54 -8.70
N ALA A 187 -4.92 1.91 -9.95
CA ALA A 187 -4.75 0.96 -11.06
C ALA A 187 -3.55 0.03 -10.85
N LEU A 188 -2.40 0.58 -10.44
CA LEU A 188 -1.21 -0.21 -10.10
C LEU A 188 -1.43 -1.07 -8.85
N GLY A 189 -2.21 -0.58 -7.89
CA GLY A 189 -2.63 -1.32 -6.71
C GLY A 189 -3.40 -2.59 -7.09
N PHE A 190 -4.45 -2.44 -7.90
CA PHE A 190 -5.22 -3.57 -8.44
C PHE A 190 -4.35 -4.51 -9.27
N ALA A 191 -3.53 -3.98 -10.18
CA ALA A 191 -2.65 -4.80 -11.02
C ALA A 191 -1.71 -5.67 -10.17
N SER A 192 -1.13 -5.11 -9.10
CA SER A 192 -0.27 -5.84 -8.16
C SER A 192 -1.04 -6.93 -7.42
N TRP A 193 -2.27 -6.64 -7.02
CA TRP A 193 -3.13 -7.58 -6.31
C TRP A 193 -3.54 -8.76 -7.19
N PHE A 194 -3.97 -8.50 -8.43
CA PHE A 194 -4.29 -9.54 -9.41
C PHE A 194 -3.05 -10.36 -9.81
N ALA A 195 -1.90 -9.72 -10.00
CA ALA A 195 -0.65 -10.43 -10.27
C ALA A 195 -0.28 -11.38 -9.12
N GLY A 196 -0.44 -10.94 -7.86
CA GLY A 196 -0.24 -11.77 -6.68
C GLY A 196 -1.27 -12.90 -6.54
N ALA A 197 -2.53 -12.66 -6.90
CA ALA A 197 -3.56 -13.71 -6.88
C ALA A 197 -3.30 -14.79 -7.93
N LEU A 198 -2.92 -14.39 -9.15
CA LEU A 198 -2.60 -15.30 -10.24
C LEU A 198 -1.33 -16.12 -9.98
N SER A 199 -0.35 -15.58 -9.25
CA SER A 199 0.90 -16.31 -8.94
C SER A 199 0.73 -17.49 -7.98
N VAL A 200 -0.42 -17.59 -7.30
CA VAL A 200 -0.71 -18.69 -6.36
C VAL A 200 -1.42 -19.86 -7.04
N ILE A 201 -1.97 -19.68 -8.25
CA ILE A 201 -2.67 -20.74 -8.98
C ILE A 201 -1.65 -21.79 -9.46
N PRO A 202 -1.69 -23.04 -8.95
CA PRO A 202 -0.78 -24.07 -9.40
C PRO A 202 -1.12 -24.46 -10.84
N VAL A 203 -0.18 -24.29 -11.77
CA VAL A 203 -0.29 -24.86 -13.11
C VAL A 203 -0.25 -26.38 -12.95
N ARG A 204 -1.40 -27.03 -13.13
CA ARG A 204 -1.52 -28.48 -13.10
C ARG A 204 -0.73 -29.03 -14.29
N GLN A 205 0.51 -29.45 -14.06
CA GLN A 205 1.25 -30.18 -15.07
C GLN A 205 0.49 -31.49 -15.31
N ARG A 206 -0.07 -31.65 -16.51
CA ARG A 206 -0.54 -32.96 -16.97
C ARG A 206 0.68 -33.86 -16.99
N GLU A 207 0.72 -34.86 -16.12
CA GLU A 207 1.69 -35.93 -16.24
C GLU A 207 1.50 -36.58 -17.62
N PRO A 208 2.57 -36.73 -18.42
CA PRO A 208 2.50 -37.54 -19.63
C PRO A 208 2.13 -38.95 -19.18
N ALA A 209 1.00 -39.47 -19.68
CA ALA A 209 0.65 -40.86 -19.45
C ALA A 209 1.81 -41.72 -19.98
N THR A 210 2.58 -42.31 -19.08
CA THR A 210 3.58 -43.30 -19.43
C THR A 210 2.83 -44.48 -20.02
N ALA A 211 2.82 -44.56 -21.35
CA ALA A 211 2.39 -45.73 -22.08
C ALA A 211 3.37 -46.86 -21.74
N SER A 212 2.96 -47.75 -20.83
CA SER A 212 3.63 -49.02 -20.60
C SER A 212 3.36 -49.93 -21.80
N SER A 213 4.42 -50.29 -22.53
CA SER A 213 4.46 -51.40 -23.48
C SER A 213 5.44 -52.44 -22.99
#